data_AF-A0A8S3HQM0-F1
#
_entry.id   AF-A0A8S3HQM0-F1
#
_cell.length_a   1.000
_cell.length_b   1.000
_cell.length_c   1.000
_cell.angle_alpha   90.00
_cell.angle_beta   90.00
_cell.angle_gamma   90.00
#
_symmetry.space_group_name_H-M   'P 1'
#
loop_
_entity.id
_entity.type
_entity.pdbx_description
1 polymer ?
#
loop_
_entity_poly.entity_id
_entity_poly.type
_entity_poly.pdbx_seq_one_letter_code
_entity_poly.pdbx_strand_id
1 'polypeptide(L)'
;IELFLFLTAGSPWIKLPIVTPAQISQARLIKVFFTGDLNREIKSFPAYPGTEKNYLRAQIARISATTHVSPAGKFKFSDEEEEAEEEGGKQNYQENEDFTGAPLSELVHEDMNGWVHHVLHVLPQGRTKWWNPNENVDKEEEEAEEEEDMKAAAPGAQPEQGPPLLTPIGVDAEIQNTKAWTAKISSNLIPQYACAFVRSNLWPGAYAFARGMIWENIYVGFGHKYSTTDYRPELPPLPANEYTDLPENIETDDPTPEDEAKARAAEHHGEEGEEEHEEEAENEEDDD
;
A
#
# COMPACT_ATOMS: atom_id res chain seq x y z
N ILE A 1 9.50 -15.44 -1.00
CA ILE A 1 10.10 -15.76 -2.32
C ILE A 1 11.37 -14.93 -2.48
N GLU A 2 12.51 -15.59 -2.67
CA GLU A 2 13.78 -14.95 -3.03
C GLU A 2 13.89 -14.88 -4.56
N LEU A 3 14.37 -13.76 -5.10
CA LEU A 3 14.53 -13.57 -6.54
C LEU A 3 15.99 -13.32 -6.87
N PHE A 4 16.46 -13.90 -7.97
CA PHE A 4 17.81 -13.74 -8.47
C PHE A 4 17.76 -13.24 -9.91
N LEU A 5 18.74 -12.43 -10.29
CA LEU A 5 18.86 -11.89 -11.64
C LEU A 5 20.27 -12.11 -12.19
N PHE A 6 20.38 -12.13 -13.51
CA PHE A 6 21.64 -12.07 -14.24
C PHE A 6 21.48 -11.05 -15.38
N LEU A 7 22.55 -10.32 -15.72
CA LEU A 7 22.52 -9.33 -16.80
C LEU A 7 22.68 -9.98 -18.18
N THR A 8 23.51 -11.00 -18.25
CA THR A 8 23.73 -11.83 -19.44
C THR A 8 23.69 -13.30 -19.06
N ALA A 9 23.20 -14.14 -19.96
CA ALA A 9 23.11 -15.58 -19.73
C ALA A 9 24.50 -16.14 -19.38
N GLY A 10 24.60 -16.85 -18.25
CA GLY A 10 25.86 -17.42 -17.74
C GLY A 10 26.65 -16.52 -16.78
N SER A 11 26.21 -15.28 -16.53
CA SER A 11 26.81 -14.42 -15.50
C SER A 11 26.42 -14.84 -14.07
N PRO A 12 27.18 -14.39 -13.04
CA PRO A 12 26.82 -14.63 -11.65
C PRO A 12 25.42 -14.13 -11.31
N TRP A 13 24.72 -14.91 -10.49
CA TRP A 13 23.39 -14.58 -10.00
C TRP A 13 23.49 -13.55 -8.89
N ILE A 14 22.69 -12.49 -9.00
CA ILE A 14 22.59 -11.42 -8.01
C ILE A 14 21.23 -11.52 -7.33
N LYS A 15 21.24 -11.71 -6.01
CA LYS A 15 20.01 -11.74 -5.20
C LYS A 15 19.40 -10.36 -5.10
N LEU A 16 18.11 -10.25 -5.42
CA LEU A 16 17.34 -9.02 -5.20
C LEU A 16 16.97 -8.86 -3.73
N PRO A 17 16.93 -7.61 -3.21
CA PRO A 17 16.47 -7.36 -1.85
C PRO A 17 14.99 -7.70 -1.67
N ILE A 18 14.54 -7.80 -0.41
CA ILE A 18 13.12 -7.86 -0.09
C ILE A 18 12.48 -6.50 -0.41
N VAL A 19 11.25 -6.53 -0.93
CA VAL A 19 10.49 -5.32 -1.26
C VAL A 19 9.74 -4.81 -0.05
N THR A 20 9.67 -3.49 0.11
CA THR A 20 8.83 -2.86 1.14
C THR A 20 7.52 -2.33 0.55
N PRO A 21 6.44 -2.18 1.34
CA PRO A 21 5.19 -1.60 0.87
C PRO A 21 5.38 -0.18 0.30
N ALA A 22 6.19 0.64 0.98
CA ALA A 22 6.55 1.99 0.52
C ALA A 22 7.19 1.99 -0.87
N GLN A 23 8.09 1.04 -1.15
CA GLN A 23 8.68 0.89 -2.49
C GLN A 23 7.62 0.56 -3.55
N ILE A 24 6.67 -0.32 -3.25
CA ILE A 24 5.59 -0.66 -4.19
C ILE A 24 4.67 0.53 -4.44
N SER A 25 4.26 1.24 -3.38
CA SER A 25 3.38 2.40 -3.49
C SER A 25 4.06 3.51 -4.30
N GLN A 26 5.31 3.86 -3.99
CA GLN A 26 6.07 4.86 -4.73
C GLN A 26 6.34 4.45 -6.18
N ALA A 27 6.58 3.16 -6.44
CA ALA A 27 6.76 2.67 -7.81
C ALA A 27 5.52 2.88 -8.70
N ARG A 28 4.31 3.01 -8.13
CA ARG A 28 3.08 3.31 -8.89
C ARG A 28 3.04 4.75 -9.39
N LEU A 29 3.73 5.65 -8.71
CA LEU A 29 3.69 7.10 -8.94
C LEU A 29 4.80 7.59 -9.88
N ILE A 30 5.75 6.72 -10.19
CA ILE A 30 6.91 7.06 -11.02
C ILE A 30 7.02 6.16 -12.25
N LYS A 31 7.53 6.72 -13.35
CA LYS A 31 7.80 5.99 -14.58
C LYS A 31 9.26 6.18 -15.00
N VAL A 32 10.09 5.18 -14.69
CA VAL A 32 11.54 5.23 -14.91
C VAL A 32 11.96 4.05 -15.78
N PHE A 33 12.80 4.29 -16.78
CA PHE A 33 13.42 3.21 -17.57
C PHE A 33 14.64 2.66 -16.83
N PHE A 34 14.79 1.33 -16.91
CA PHE A 34 15.96 0.63 -16.40
C PHE A 34 17.19 0.95 -17.25
N THR A 35 18.32 1.14 -16.58
CA THR A 35 19.63 1.38 -17.20
C THR A 35 20.49 0.13 -17.22
N GLY A 36 20.20 -0.85 -16.36
CA GLY A 36 21.02 -2.03 -16.15
C GLY A 36 22.05 -1.87 -15.03
N ASP A 37 22.19 -0.66 -14.45
CA ASP A 37 22.99 -0.44 -13.26
C ASP A 37 22.14 -0.57 -11.99
N LEU A 38 22.34 -1.68 -11.27
CA LEU A 38 21.58 -2.03 -10.08
C LEU A 38 21.75 -1.05 -8.91
N ASN A 39 22.85 -0.30 -8.86
CA ASN A 39 23.16 0.62 -7.76
C ASN A 39 22.80 2.06 -8.07
N ARG A 40 22.28 2.33 -9.29
CA ARG A 40 21.85 3.66 -9.69
C ARG A 40 20.74 4.17 -8.77
N GLU A 41 20.92 5.40 -8.29
CA GLU A 41 19.89 6.14 -7.58
C GLU A 41 18.77 6.57 -8.51
N ILE A 42 17.53 6.43 -8.05
CA ILE A 42 16.36 6.86 -8.81
C ILE A 42 16.00 8.28 -8.40
N LYS A 43 16.27 9.21 -9.32
CA LYS A 43 15.89 10.62 -9.19
C LYS A 43 14.50 10.81 -9.77
N SER A 44 13.49 10.89 -8.91
CA SER A 44 12.09 11.08 -9.27
C SER A 44 11.38 12.00 -8.27
N PHE A 45 10.24 12.54 -8.69
CA PHE A 45 9.28 13.16 -7.78
C PHE A 45 7.92 12.45 -7.95
N PRO A 46 7.39 11.79 -6.91
CA PRO A 46 7.95 11.65 -5.56
C PRO A 46 9.27 10.85 -5.50
N ALA A 47 10.01 11.02 -4.41
CA ALA A 47 11.29 10.36 -4.20
C ALA A 47 11.12 8.85 -4.02
N TYR A 48 11.89 8.05 -4.75
CA TYR A 48 11.84 6.60 -4.63
C TYR A 48 12.74 6.10 -3.49
N PRO A 49 12.23 5.30 -2.52
CA PRO A 49 13.01 4.81 -1.39
C PRO A 49 13.87 3.59 -1.80
N GLY A 50 14.91 3.83 -2.60
CA GLY A 50 15.89 2.82 -2.97
C GLY A 50 16.62 3.08 -4.29
N THR A 51 17.38 2.07 -4.73
CA THR A 51 18.13 2.09 -5.99
C THR A 51 17.38 1.33 -7.09
N GLU A 52 17.96 1.25 -8.29
CA GLU A 52 17.38 0.54 -9.43
C GLU A 52 17.03 -0.92 -9.13
N LYS A 53 17.84 -1.65 -8.34
CA LYS A 53 17.50 -3.02 -7.91
C LYS A 53 16.23 -3.09 -7.06
N ASN A 54 15.98 -2.09 -6.21
CA ASN A 54 14.77 -2.03 -5.40
C ASN A 54 13.55 -1.73 -6.27
N TYR A 55 13.70 -0.85 -7.26
CA TYR A 55 12.64 -0.56 -8.24
C TYR A 55 12.33 -1.75 -9.12
N LEU A 56 13.35 -2.46 -9.61
CA LEU A 56 13.16 -3.70 -10.35
C LEU A 56 12.37 -4.71 -9.51
N ARG A 57 12.77 -4.90 -8.25
CA ARG A 57 12.07 -5.80 -7.33
C ARG A 57 10.61 -5.39 -7.09
N ALA A 58 10.32 -4.09 -6.99
CA ALA A 58 8.97 -3.56 -6.86
C ALA A 58 8.14 -3.76 -8.14
N GLN A 59 8.74 -3.56 -9.32
CA GLN A 59 8.07 -3.83 -10.60
C GLN A 59 7.75 -5.33 -10.77
N ILE A 60 8.67 -6.23 -10.41
CA ILE A 60 8.40 -7.67 -10.43
C ILE A 60 7.23 -8.02 -9.51
N ALA A 61 7.19 -7.47 -8.29
CA ALA A 61 6.06 -7.70 -7.37
C ALA A 61 4.72 -7.28 -7.99
N ARG A 62 4.67 -6.12 -8.64
CA ARG A 62 3.46 -5.58 -9.28
C ARG A 62 3.02 -6.40 -10.49
N ILE A 63 3.98 -6.81 -11.34
CA ILE A 63 3.71 -7.61 -12.54
C ILE A 63 3.21 -8.99 -12.10
N SER A 64 3.97 -9.70 -11.25
CA SER A 64 3.59 -11.04 -10.80
C SER A 64 2.21 -11.07 -10.13
N ALA A 65 1.88 -10.08 -9.29
CA ALA A 65 0.58 -9.99 -8.64
C ALA A 65 -0.61 -9.68 -9.57
N THR A 66 -0.36 -9.31 -10.82
CA THR A 66 -1.42 -8.92 -11.76
C THR A 66 -1.43 -9.72 -13.05
N THR A 67 -0.37 -10.49 -13.33
CA THR A 67 -0.23 -11.20 -14.60
C THR A 67 0.04 -12.69 -14.47
N HIS A 68 0.28 -13.21 -13.26
CA HIS A 68 0.45 -14.65 -13.07
C HIS A 68 -0.92 -15.33 -13.05
N VAL A 69 -1.22 -16.04 -14.12
CA VAL A 69 -2.50 -16.71 -14.33
C VAL A 69 -2.28 -18.18 -14.65
N SER A 70 -3.25 -19.02 -14.31
CA SER A 70 -3.25 -20.44 -14.60
C SER A 70 -4.57 -20.84 -15.26
N PRO A 71 -4.62 -21.95 -16.03
CA PRO A 71 -5.88 -22.50 -16.51
C PRO A 71 -6.86 -22.72 -15.35
N ALA A 72 -8.13 -22.39 -15.56
CA ALA A 72 -9.19 -22.65 -14.59
C ALA A 72 -9.24 -24.14 -14.24
N GLY A 73 -9.43 -24.45 -12.96
CA GLY A 73 -9.45 -25.83 -12.44
C GLY A 73 -8.07 -26.48 -12.22
N LYS A 74 -6.96 -25.80 -12.55
CA LYS A 74 -5.61 -26.30 -12.24
C LYS A 74 -5.32 -26.34 -10.74
N PHE A 75 -5.81 -25.33 -10.02
CA PHE A 75 -5.73 -25.22 -8.58
C PHE A 75 -7.14 -25.19 -7.99
N LYS A 76 -7.27 -25.66 -6.76
CA LYS A 76 -8.50 -25.61 -5.96
C LYS A 76 -8.16 -25.13 -4.55
N PHE A 77 -9.13 -24.60 -3.84
CA PHE A 77 -8.95 -24.30 -2.41
C PHE A 77 -8.83 -25.60 -1.61
N SER A 78 -8.19 -25.53 -0.45
CA SER A 78 -8.23 -26.64 0.52
C SER A 78 -9.58 -26.62 1.24
N ASP A 79 -10.03 -27.78 1.71
CA ASP A 79 -11.31 -27.91 2.42
C ASP A 79 -11.38 -26.95 3.62
N GLU A 80 -10.26 -26.77 4.35
CA GLU A 80 -10.12 -25.82 5.47
C GLU A 80 -10.33 -24.35 5.05
N GLU A 81 -9.95 -23.97 3.83
CA GLU A 81 -10.13 -22.61 3.33
C GLU A 81 -11.50 -22.37 2.70
N GLU A 82 -12.18 -23.42 2.27
CA GLU A 82 -13.57 -23.33 1.83
C GLU A 82 -14.52 -23.06 3.00
N GLU A 83 -14.17 -23.51 4.22
CA GLU A 83 -14.96 -23.27 5.44
C GLU A 83 -14.66 -21.91 6.11
N ALA A 84 -13.51 -21.29 5.83
CA ALA A 84 -13.04 -20.06 6.49
C ALA A 84 -13.50 -18.73 5.85
N GLU A 85 -14.62 -18.72 5.12
CA GLU A 85 -15.07 -17.57 4.30
C GLU A 85 -15.35 -16.27 5.07
N GLU A 86 -15.37 -16.27 6.41
CA GLU A 86 -15.89 -15.14 7.20
C GLU A 86 -14.90 -14.00 7.53
N GLU A 87 -13.57 -14.16 7.52
CA GLU A 87 -12.68 -13.08 8.05
C GLU A 87 -11.40 -12.71 7.28
N GLY A 88 -11.10 -13.29 6.12
CA GLY A 88 -9.82 -12.97 5.47
C GLY A 88 -9.67 -13.28 3.98
N GLY A 89 -10.71 -13.79 3.33
CA GLY A 89 -10.63 -14.32 1.96
C GLY A 89 -9.78 -15.60 1.88
N LYS A 90 -9.94 -16.38 0.80
CA LYS A 90 -9.17 -17.61 0.58
C LYS A 90 -7.74 -17.28 0.14
N GLN A 91 -6.74 -17.72 0.91
CA GLN A 91 -5.34 -17.23 0.82
C GLN A 91 -4.34 -18.28 0.33
N ASN A 92 -4.70 -19.55 0.35
CA ASN A 92 -3.89 -20.66 -0.15
C ASN A 92 -4.68 -21.43 -1.22
N TYR A 93 -4.00 -22.40 -1.82
CA TYR A 93 -4.60 -23.31 -2.77
C TYR A 93 -3.73 -24.56 -2.86
N GLN A 94 -4.32 -25.62 -3.39
CA GLN A 94 -3.66 -26.89 -3.66
C GLN A 94 -3.80 -27.24 -5.15
N GLU A 95 -2.88 -28.05 -5.65
CA GLU A 95 -2.93 -28.56 -7.01
C GLU A 95 -4.09 -29.54 -7.15
N ASN A 96 -4.85 -29.41 -8.25
CA ASN A 96 -5.91 -30.34 -8.57
C ASN A 96 -5.33 -31.54 -9.33
N GLU A 97 -5.26 -32.71 -8.67
CA GLU A 97 -4.75 -33.95 -9.26
C GLU A 97 -5.62 -34.45 -10.42
N ASP A 98 -6.91 -34.11 -10.43
CA ASP A 98 -7.87 -34.49 -11.47
C ASP A 98 -7.78 -33.58 -12.72
N PHE A 99 -6.89 -32.59 -12.73
CA PHE A 99 -6.75 -31.67 -13.84
C PHE A 99 -6.14 -32.34 -15.07
N THR A 100 -6.95 -32.54 -16.12
CA THR A 100 -6.54 -33.17 -17.38
C THR A 100 -6.15 -32.17 -18.48
N GLY A 101 -6.13 -30.87 -18.17
CA GLY A 101 -5.92 -29.80 -19.13
C GLY A 101 -7.24 -29.18 -19.60
N ALA A 102 -7.25 -27.85 -19.73
CA ALA A 102 -8.40 -27.13 -20.25
C ALA A 102 -8.44 -27.21 -21.79
N PRO A 103 -9.62 -27.40 -22.40
CA PRO A 103 -9.75 -27.42 -23.85
C PRO A 103 -9.44 -26.03 -24.43
N LEU A 104 -8.83 -26.00 -25.62
CA LEU A 104 -8.42 -24.76 -26.27
C LEU A 104 -9.59 -23.78 -26.49
N SER A 105 -10.79 -24.29 -26.74
CA SER A 105 -11.99 -23.48 -26.93
C SER A 105 -12.38 -22.68 -25.69
N GLU A 106 -12.17 -23.22 -24.48
CA GLU A 106 -12.43 -22.52 -23.22
C GLU A 106 -11.33 -21.50 -22.91
N LEU A 107 -10.07 -21.84 -23.19
CA LEU A 107 -8.93 -20.96 -22.95
C LEU A 107 -8.89 -19.71 -23.82
N VAL A 108 -9.58 -19.73 -24.97
CA VAL A 108 -9.65 -18.60 -25.90
C VAL A 108 -11.06 -18.05 -26.06
N HIS A 109 -11.98 -18.47 -25.19
CA HIS A 109 -13.34 -18.01 -25.21
C HIS A 109 -13.41 -16.51 -24.91
N GLU A 110 -14.45 -15.84 -25.45
CA GLU A 110 -14.58 -14.38 -25.37
C GLU A 110 -14.78 -13.88 -23.93
N ASP A 111 -15.41 -14.68 -23.07
CA ASP A 111 -15.62 -14.35 -21.65
C ASP A 111 -14.33 -14.35 -20.81
N MET A 112 -13.24 -14.93 -21.34
CA MET A 112 -11.94 -15.06 -20.65
C MET A 112 -12.02 -15.77 -19.29
N ASN A 113 -12.99 -16.68 -19.09
CA ASN A 113 -13.14 -17.41 -17.83
C ASN A 113 -12.23 -18.65 -17.72
N GLY A 114 -11.60 -19.07 -18.82
CA GLY A 114 -10.68 -20.21 -18.84
C GLY A 114 -9.35 -19.98 -18.09
N TRP A 115 -9.09 -18.76 -17.59
CA TRP A 115 -7.88 -18.40 -16.87
C TRP A 115 -8.22 -17.71 -15.55
N VAL A 116 -7.46 -18.03 -14.51
CA VAL A 116 -7.64 -17.48 -13.15
C VAL A 116 -6.33 -16.96 -12.58
N HIS A 117 -6.39 -15.93 -11.75
CA HIS A 117 -5.23 -15.42 -11.00
C HIS A 117 -4.86 -16.38 -9.86
N HIS A 118 -3.61 -16.84 -9.80
CA HIS A 118 -3.12 -17.73 -8.72
C HIS A 118 -2.11 -17.03 -7.79
N VAL A 119 -1.94 -15.72 -7.93
CA VAL A 119 -1.10 -14.90 -7.05
C VAL A 119 -1.97 -13.82 -6.42
N LEU A 120 -1.74 -13.53 -5.14
CA LEU A 120 -2.49 -12.51 -4.41
C LEU A 120 -2.30 -11.12 -5.02
N HIS A 121 -3.41 -10.39 -5.10
CA HIS A 121 -3.41 -9.00 -5.51
C HIS A 121 -2.65 -8.12 -4.51
N VAL A 122 -1.96 -7.09 -5.02
CA VAL A 122 -1.28 -6.09 -4.17
C VAL A 122 -2.13 -4.84 -4.05
N LEU A 123 -2.65 -4.61 -2.85
CA LEU A 123 -3.52 -3.51 -2.45
C LEU A 123 -2.85 -2.13 -2.66
N PRO A 124 -3.61 -1.02 -2.72
CA PRO A 124 -3.09 0.35 -2.68
C PRO A 124 -1.99 0.59 -1.64
N GLN A 125 -2.11 0.00 -0.45
CA GLN A 125 -1.11 0.06 0.62
C GLN A 125 0.25 -0.61 0.29
N GLY A 126 0.35 -1.34 -0.82
CA GLY A 126 1.58 -2.04 -1.23
C GLY A 126 1.79 -3.39 -0.56
N ARG A 127 0.74 -3.95 0.07
CA ARG A 127 0.71 -5.27 0.71
C ARG A 127 -0.35 -6.17 0.05
N THR A 128 -0.29 -7.47 0.30
CA THR A 128 -1.33 -8.42 -0.13
C THR A 128 -2.44 -8.59 0.90
N LYS A 129 -2.18 -8.23 2.16
CA LYS A 129 -3.15 -8.16 3.25
C LYS A 129 -3.23 -6.73 3.75
N TRP A 130 -4.44 -6.27 4.04
CA TRP A 130 -4.64 -4.95 4.61
C TRP A 130 -4.00 -4.88 5.99
N TRP A 131 -3.28 -3.80 6.26
CA TRP A 131 -2.78 -3.47 7.58
C TRP A 131 -3.60 -2.32 8.13
N ASN A 132 -4.29 -2.56 9.25
CA ASN A 132 -5.08 -1.55 9.95
C ASN A 132 -4.15 -0.66 10.79
N PRO A 133 -4.05 0.66 10.51
CA PRO A 133 -3.22 1.57 11.30
C PRO A 133 -3.68 1.74 12.75
N ASN A 134 -4.97 1.51 13.04
CA ASN A 134 -5.58 1.78 14.34
C ASN A 134 -5.51 0.59 15.31
N GLU A 135 -5.22 -0.63 14.82
CA GLU A 135 -5.21 -1.85 15.66
C GLU A 135 -4.20 -1.79 16.83
N ASN A 136 -3.17 -0.96 16.72
CA ASN A 136 -2.20 -0.76 17.79
C ASN A 136 -2.64 0.32 18.79
N VAL A 137 -3.45 1.29 18.35
CA VAL A 137 -3.98 2.35 19.22
C VAL A 137 -5.07 1.77 20.12
N ASP A 138 -5.92 0.90 19.57
CA ASP A 138 -6.96 0.19 20.32
C ASP A 138 -6.41 -0.70 21.45
N LYS A 139 -5.15 -1.17 21.34
CA LYS A 139 -4.49 -1.99 22.39
C LYS A 139 -3.78 -1.16 23.48
N GLU A 140 -3.46 0.10 23.20
CA GLU A 140 -2.87 1.03 24.18
C GLU A 140 -3.96 1.83 24.91
N GLU A 141 -5.12 2.06 24.30
CA GLU A 141 -6.28 2.71 24.93
C GLU A 141 -7.03 1.81 25.95
N GLU A 142 -6.82 0.49 25.96
CA GLU A 142 -7.41 -0.41 26.97
C GLU A 142 -6.84 -0.24 28.40
N GLU A 143 -5.76 0.54 28.58
CA GLU A 143 -5.22 0.89 29.92
C GLU A 143 -5.56 2.32 30.39
N ALA A 144 -6.29 3.10 29.59
CA ALA A 144 -6.65 4.49 29.91
C ALA A 144 -8.13 4.77 29.60
N GLU A 145 -9.03 4.12 30.34
CA GLU A 145 -10.41 4.59 30.43
C GLU A 145 -10.46 5.88 31.27
N GLU A 146 -11.23 6.85 30.78
CA GLU A 146 -11.52 8.19 31.34
C GLU A 146 -10.57 9.33 30.91
N GLU A 147 -10.64 9.77 29.64
CA GLU A 147 -11.02 11.17 29.33
C GLU A 147 -11.77 11.21 27.98
N GLU A 148 -13.02 11.64 28.03
CA GLU A 148 -13.81 12.00 26.85
C GLU A 148 -13.21 13.25 26.17
N ASP A 149 -13.42 13.36 24.86
CA ASP A 149 -13.02 14.46 23.96
C ASP A 149 -11.56 14.50 23.46
N MET A 150 -11.25 13.63 22.48
CA MET A 150 -10.63 14.02 21.19
C MET A 150 -10.63 12.85 20.18
N LYS A 151 -11.82 12.36 19.80
CA LYS A 151 -11.95 11.48 18.61
C LYS A 151 -11.80 12.28 17.32
N ALA A 152 -10.58 12.67 16.99
CA ALA A 152 -10.14 12.81 15.61
C ALA A 152 -9.56 11.46 15.17
N ALA A 153 -10.44 10.48 14.96
CA ALA A 153 -10.08 9.32 14.16
C ALA A 153 -9.39 9.84 12.89
N ALA A 154 -8.18 9.37 12.58
CA ALA A 154 -7.54 9.70 11.31
C ALA A 154 -8.56 9.41 10.19
N PRO A 155 -9.03 10.43 9.46
CA PRO A 155 -10.16 10.24 8.57
C PRO A 155 -9.72 9.35 7.40
N GLY A 156 -10.17 8.08 7.36
CA GLY A 156 -10.31 7.38 6.09
C GLY A 156 -9.57 6.05 5.84
N ALA A 157 -9.10 5.29 6.82
CA ALA A 157 -8.57 3.95 6.54
C ALA A 157 -9.71 2.91 6.43
N GLN A 158 -10.48 2.94 5.33
CA GLN A 158 -11.42 1.85 5.02
C GLN A 158 -10.65 0.54 4.77
N PRO A 159 -11.17 -0.63 5.21
CA PRO A 159 -10.54 -1.91 4.92
C PRO A 159 -10.40 -2.13 3.41
N GLU A 160 -9.16 -2.28 2.95
CA GLU A 160 -8.87 -2.56 1.54
C GLU A 160 -8.96 -4.07 1.30
N GLN A 161 -9.98 -4.54 0.58
CA GLN A 161 -10.08 -5.94 0.17
C GLN A 161 -9.77 -6.08 -1.33
N GLY A 162 -8.82 -6.96 -1.65
CA GLY A 162 -8.51 -7.35 -3.02
C GLY A 162 -9.45 -8.46 -3.52
N PRO A 163 -9.46 -8.75 -4.83
CA PRO A 163 -10.18 -9.92 -5.34
C PRO A 163 -9.62 -11.20 -4.72
N PRO A 164 -10.45 -12.22 -4.47
CA PRO A 164 -9.98 -13.50 -3.93
C PRO A 164 -9.04 -14.19 -4.93
N LEU A 165 -8.26 -15.16 -4.43
CA LEU A 165 -7.50 -16.04 -5.31
C LEU A 165 -8.44 -16.80 -6.27
N LEU A 166 -7.87 -17.28 -7.36
CA LEU A 166 -8.58 -18.03 -8.40
C LEU A 166 -9.74 -17.25 -9.05
N THR A 167 -9.75 -15.92 -8.93
CA THR A 167 -10.69 -15.07 -9.66
C THR A 167 -10.42 -15.14 -11.17
N PRO A 168 -11.44 -15.34 -12.01
CA PRO A 168 -11.30 -15.35 -13.47
C PRO A 168 -10.84 -14.01 -14.02
N ILE A 169 -9.94 -14.03 -15.00
CA ILE A 169 -9.40 -12.81 -15.63
C ILE A 169 -10.47 -12.03 -16.44
N GLY A 170 -11.62 -12.66 -16.73
CA GLY A 170 -12.76 -12.01 -17.36
C GLY A 170 -13.41 -10.92 -16.50
N VAL A 171 -13.18 -10.94 -15.19
CA VAL A 171 -13.70 -9.95 -14.22
C VAL A 171 -12.74 -8.75 -14.07
N ASP A 172 -11.54 -8.82 -14.66
CA ASP A 172 -10.55 -7.75 -14.56
C ASP A 172 -11.06 -6.44 -15.19
N ALA A 173 -10.75 -5.32 -14.54
CA ALA A 173 -11.19 -3.99 -14.97
C ALA A 173 -10.73 -3.65 -16.41
N GLU A 174 -11.66 -3.17 -17.22
CA GLU A 174 -11.39 -2.77 -18.59
C GLU A 174 -10.50 -1.53 -18.70
N ILE A 175 -9.73 -1.46 -19.79
CA ILE A 175 -8.84 -0.37 -20.15
C ILE A 175 -9.47 0.39 -21.31
N GLN A 176 -10.09 1.55 -21.06
CA GLN A 176 -10.74 2.36 -22.10
C GLN A 176 -11.66 1.55 -23.03
N ASN A 177 -12.61 0.79 -22.44
CA ASN A 177 -13.54 -0.09 -23.16
C ASN A 177 -12.87 -1.24 -23.92
N THR A 178 -11.63 -1.59 -23.55
CA THR A 178 -10.93 -2.79 -24.04
C THR A 178 -10.66 -3.72 -22.86
N LYS A 179 -10.90 -5.02 -23.05
CA LYS A 179 -10.61 -6.03 -22.02
C LYS A 179 -9.14 -5.96 -21.55
N ALA A 180 -8.90 -6.24 -20.26
CA ALA A 180 -7.56 -6.28 -19.69
C ALA A 180 -6.65 -7.34 -20.33
N TRP A 181 -7.24 -8.34 -20.98
CA TRP A 181 -6.56 -9.48 -21.57
C TRP A 181 -7.00 -9.74 -23.00
N THR A 182 -6.17 -10.44 -23.76
CA THR A 182 -6.51 -10.92 -25.10
C THR A 182 -5.98 -12.33 -25.29
N ALA A 183 -6.88 -13.29 -25.51
CA ALA A 183 -6.55 -14.67 -25.80
C ALA A 183 -6.54 -14.95 -27.30
N LYS A 184 -5.61 -15.81 -27.74
CA LYS A 184 -5.47 -16.26 -29.13
C LYS A 184 -4.93 -17.69 -29.18
N ILE A 185 -5.14 -18.34 -30.32
CA ILE A 185 -4.55 -19.63 -30.66
C ILE A 185 -3.30 -19.40 -31.51
N SER A 186 -2.28 -20.22 -31.30
CA SER A 186 -1.02 -20.19 -32.08
C SER A 186 -1.18 -20.57 -33.55
N SER A 187 -2.07 -21.51 -33.89
CA SER A 187 -2.33 -21.93 -35.26
C SER A 187 -3.79 -22.32 -35.46
N ASN A 188 -4.44 -21.72 -36.46
CA ASN A 188 -5.77 -22.12 -36.92
C ASN A 188 -5.74 -23.27 -37.94
N LEU A 189 -4.56 -23.59 -38.48
CA LEU A 189 -4.40 -24.61 -39.52
C LEU A 189 -4.38 -26.03 -38.96
N ILE A 190 -3.77 -26.21 -37.78
CA ILE A 190 -3.68 -27.50 -37.10
C ILE A 190 -4.04 -27.34 -35.62
N PRO A 191 -5.33 -27.15 -35.30
CA PRO A 191 -5.78 -26.89 -33.93
C PRO A 191 -5.41 -27.99 -32.93
N GLN A 192 -5.28 -29.25 -33.38
CA GLN A 192 -4.94 -30.37 -32.48
C GLN A 192 -3.54 -30.27 -31.85
N TYR A 193 -2.63 -29.49 -32.43
CA TYR A 193 -1.29 -29.26 -31.89
C TYR A 193 -1.05 -27.81 -31.45
N ALA A 194 -2.08 -26.96 -31.55
CA ALA A 194 -1.97 -25.58 -31.16
C ALA A 194 -1.91 -25.43 -29.64
N CYS A 195 -1.23 -24.39 -29.18
CA CYS A 195 -1.39 -23.84 -27.84
C CYS A 195 -2.31 -22.62 -27.85
N ALA A 196 -2.99 -22.41 -26.72
CA ALA A 196 -3.66 -21.16 -26.41
C ALA A 196 -2.67 -20.26 -25.66
N PHE A 197 -2.70 -18.98 -25.97
CA PHE A 197 -1.95 -17.98 -25.21
C PHE A 197 -2.82 -16.77 -24.94
N VAL A 198 -2.61 -16.16 -23.79
CA VAL A 198 -3.23 -14.92 -23.37
C VAL A 198 -2.15 -13.88 -23.13
N ARG A 199 -2.40 -12.65 -23.59
CA ARG A 199 -1.52 -11.50 -23.33
C ARG A 199 -2.23 -10.48 -22.46
N SER A 200 -1.50 -9.86 -21.54
CA SER A 200 -2.01 -8.72 -20.79
C SER A 200 -1.95 -7.46 -21.64
N ASN A 201 -3.08 -6.75 -21.73
CA ASN A 201 -3.12 -5.40 -22.30
C ASN A 201 -2.69 -4.35 -21.26
N LEU A 202 -2.84 -4.67 -19.96
CA LEU A 202 -2.41 -3.80 -18.85
C LEU A 202 -0.89 -3.77 -18.66
N TRP A 203 -0.24 -4.91 -18.86
CA TRP A 203 1.21 -5.06 -18.79
C TRP A 203 1.74 -5.60 -20.11
N PRO A 204 2.01 -4.71 -21.09
CA PRO A 204 2.57 -5.12 -22.37
C PRO A 204 3.87 -5.90 -22.16
N GLY A 205 3.92 -7.11 -22.72
CA GLY A 205 5.02 -8.05 -22.52
C GLY A 205 4.69 -9.22 -21.60
N ALA A 206 3.59 -9.17 -20.84
CA ALA A 206 3.12 -10.31 -20.07
C ALA A 206 2.30 -11.28 -20.93
N TYR A 207 2.70 -12.54 -20.92
CA TYR A 207 2.03 -13.62 -21.63
C TYR A 207 1.88 -14.83 -20.70
N ALA A 208 0.78 -15.54 -20.86
CA ALA A 208 0.63 -16.89 -20.35
C ALA A 208 0.23 -17.81 -21.51
N PHE A 209 0.69 -19.05 -21.49
CA PHE A 209 0.31 -20.03 -22.50
C PHE A 209 -0.04 -21.36 -21.85
N ALA A 210 -0.87 -22.15 -22.53
CA ALA A 210 -1.26 -23.47 -22.08
C ALA A 210 -1.45 -24.43 -23.26
N ARG A 211 -1.05 -25.67 -23.04
CA ARG A 211 -1.23 -26.81 -23.95
C ARG A 211 -1.38 -28.09 -23.14
N GLY A 212 -2.60 -28.61 -23.06
CA GLY A 212 -2.91 -29.76 -22.21
C GLY A 212 -2.61 -29.42 -20.76
N MET A 213 -1.73 -30.20 -20.12
CA MET A 213 -1.32 -29.99 -18.73
C MET A 213 -0.17 -28.98 -18.54
N ILE A 214 0.51 -28.60 -19.63
CA ILE A 214 1.65 -27.69 -19.57
C ILE A 214 1.13 -26.26 -19.71
N TRP A 215 1.49 -25.39 -18.76
CA TRP A 215 1.19 -23.97 -18.80
C TRP A 215 2.31 -23.20 -18.11
N GLU A 216 2.57 -21.98 -18.57
CA GLU A 216 3.60 -21.11 -17.99
C GLU A 216 3.26 -19.63 -18.18
N ASN A 217 3.87 -18.79 -17.35
CA ASN A 217 3.79 -17.33 -17.44
C ASN A 217 5.18 -16.77 -17.76
N ILE A 218 5.22 -15.79 -18.65
CA ILE A 218 6.45 -15.09 -19.01
C ILE A 218 6.20 -13.60 -19.18
N TYR A 219 7.14 -12.79 -18.68
CA TYR A 219 7.15 -11.35 -18.92
C TYR A 219 8.39 -10.97 -19.71
N VAL A 220 8.20 -10.30 -20.84
CA VAL A 220 9.28 -9.72 -21.66
C VAL A 220 8.91 -8.30 -22.07
N GLY A 221 9.53 -7.31 -21.42
CA GLY A 221 9.23 -5.90 -21.69
C GLY A 221 9.99 -4.93 -20.80
N PHE A 222 9.60 -3.65 -20.88
CA PHE A 222 10.26 -2.55 -20.16
C PHE A 222 9.80 -2.38 -18.70
N GLY A 223 8.86 -3.21 -18.23
CA GLY A 223 8.34 -3.14 -16.87
C GLY A 223 7.42 -1.95 -16.63
N HIS A 224 6.74 -1.41 -17.66
CA HIS A 224 5.81 -0.29 -17.50
C HIS A 224 4.36 -0.75 -17.67
N LYS A 225 3.51 -0.28 -16.74
CA LYS A 225 2.06 -0.45 -16.85
C LYS A 225 1.56 0.39 -18.02
N TYR A 226 0.69 -0.19 -18.83
CA TYR A 226 0.00 0.55 -19.88
C TYR A 226 -0.83 1.65 -19.23
N SER A 227 -0.64 2.87 -19.72
CA SER A 227 -1.39 4.04 -19.31
C SER A 227 -1.89 4.70 -20.58
N THR A 228 -3.16 5.07 -20.55
CA THR A 228 -3.81 5.72 -21.69
C THR A 228 -3.62 7.22 -21.65
N THR A 229 -3.35 7.75 -20.47
CA THR A 229 -2.90 9.12 -20.25
C THR A 229 -1.38 9.16 -20.19
N ASP A 230 -0.82 10.27 -20.65
CA ASP A 230 0.59 10.57 -20.43
C ASP A 230 0.90 10.60 -18.95
N TYR A 231 2.12 10.18 -18.61
CA TYR A 231 2.61 10.26 -17.25
C TYR A 231 2.57 11.71 -16.78
N ARG A 232 1.84 11.96 -15.68
CA ARG A 232 1.79 13.26 -15.00
C ARG A 232 2.54 13.12 -13.67
N PRO A 233 3.66 13.83 -13.49
CA PRO A 233 4.34 13.89 -12.20
C PRO A 233 3.37 14.38 -11.13
N GLU A 234 3.57 13.91 -9.90
CA GLU A 234 2.80 14.45 -8.77
C GLU A 234 3.13 15.93 -8.55
N LEU A 235 2.12 16.69 -8.12
CA LEU A 235 2.32 18.07 -7.70
C LEU A 235 3.03 18.10 -6.35
N PRO A 236 3.86 19.13 -6.09
CA PRO A 236 4.44 19.31 -4.77
C PRO A 236 3.33 19.41 -3.71
N PRO A 237 3.57 18.91 -2.48
CA PRO A 237 2.61 19.07 -1.40
C PRO A 237 2.36 20.56 -1.16
N LEU A 238 1.15 20.88 -0.71
CA LEU A 238 0.83 22.24 -0.31
C LEU A 238 1.75 22.68 0.84
N PRO A 239 2.17 23.95 0.88
CA PRO A 239 2.86 24.50 2.04
C PRO A 239 2.05 24.22 3.31
N ALA A 240 2.74 23.97 4.42
CA ALA A 240 2.09 23.86 5.72
C ALA A 240 1.33 25.17 6.01
N ASN A 241 0.16 25.05 6.64
CA ASN A 241 -0.56 26.22 7.10
C ASN A 241 0.28 26.94 8.15
N GLU A 242 0.24 28.26 8.13
CA GLU A 242 0.81 29.07 9.21
C GLU A 242 0.08 28.79 10.52
N TYR A 243 0.77 29.01 11.62
CA TYR A 243 0.16 28.90 12.94
C TYR A 243 -0.99 29.90 13.04
N THR A 244 -2.15 29.47 13.53
CA THR A 244 -3.28 30.38 13.75
C THR A 244 -3.07 31.06 15.07
N ASP A 245 -3.06 32.39 15.10
CA ASP A 245 -2.93 33.16 16.34
C ASP A 245 -4.09 32.82 17.30
N LEU A 246 -3.83 31.92 18.26
CA LEU A 246 -4.76 31.70 19.37
C LEU A 246 -4.67 32.90 20.33
N PRO A 247 -5.73 33.22 21.09
CA PRO A 247 -5.74 34.35 22.03
C PRO A 247 -4.57 34.36 23.03
N GLU A 248 -4.03 33.19 23.36
CA GLU A 248 -2.87 33.01 24.26
C GLU A 248 -1.53 33.46 23.63
N ASN A 249 -1.46 33.52 22.29
CA ASN A 249 -0.24 33.86 21.55
C ASN A 249 -0.27 35.29 21.00
N ILE A 250 -1.34 36.04 21.27
CA ILE A 250 -1.41 37.46 20.96
C ILE A 250 -0.62 38.17 22.04
N GLU A 251 0.42 38.90 21.62
CA GLU A 251 1.18 39.79 22.50
C GLU A 251 0.19 40.70 23.24
N THR A 252 0.11 40.52 24.56
CA THR A 252 -0.65 41.43 25.41
C THR A 252 0.09 42.75 25.49
N ASP A 253 -0.61 43.87 25.39
CA ASP A 253 -0.02 45.19 25.57
C ASP A 253 0.75 45.24 26.91
N ASP A 254 1.96 45.80 26.89
CA ASP A 254 2.74 46.02 28.10
C ASP A 254 1.90 46.79 29.14
N PRO A 255 1.96 46.42 30.43
CA PRO A 255 1.20 47.11 31.46
C PRO A 255 1.56 48.60 31.49
N THR A 256 0.56 49.46 31.69
CA THR A 256 0.83 50.89 31.78
C THR A 256 1.56 51.23 33.09
N PRO A 257 2.34 52.32 33.16
CA PRO A 257 3.00 52.73 34.41
C PRO A 257 2.03 52.97 35.58
N GLU A 258 0.77 53.31 35.29
CA GLU A 258 -0.28 53.46 36.31
C GLU A 258 -0.76 52.11 36.85
N ASP A 259 -0.82 51.08 36.01
CA ASP A 259 -1.23 49.74 36.40
C ASP A 259 -0.10 49.01 37.15
N GLU A 260 1.17 49.24 36.76
CA GLU A 260 2.33 48.80 37.55
C GLU A 260 2.37 49.47 38.94
N ALA A 261 2.03 50.77 39.02
CA ALA A 261 1.97 51.48 40.30
C ALA A 261 0.84 50.95 41.20
N LYS A 262 -0.30 50.57 40.64
CA LYS A 262 -1.40 49.92 41.37
C LYS A 262 -1.03 48.50 41.81
N ALA A 263 -0.37 47.72 40.96
CA ALA A 263 0.10 46.39 41.31
C ALA A 263 1.12 46.46 42.46
N ARG A 264 2.10 47.36 42.38
CA ARG A 264 3.08 47.60 43.45
C ARG A 264 2.41 48.05 44.76
N ALA A 265 1.39 48.91 44.68
CA ALA A 265 0.64 49.34 45.85
C ALA A 265 -0.21 48.21 46.45
N ALA A 266 -0.77 47.34 45.62
CA ALA A 266 -1.54 46.17 46.06
C ALA A 266 -0.65 45.08 46.67
N GLU A 267 0.56 44.87 46.14
CA GLU A 267 1.59 44.02 46.74
C GLU A 267 2.03 44.57 48.10
N HIS A 268 2.30 45.88 48.20
CA HIS A 268 2.66 46.52 49.46
C HIS A 268 1.53 46.45 50.50
N HIS A 269 0.27 46.60 50.10
CA HIS A 269 -0.88 46.42 51.00
C HIS A 269 -1.13 44.95 51.37
N GLY A 270 -0.74 44.00 50.51
CA GLY A 270 -0.79 42.57 50.81
C GLY A 270 0.30 42.16 51.81
N GLU A 271 1.52 42.67 51.64
CA GLU A 271 2.63 42.50 52.58
C GLU A 271 2.32 43.20 53.92
N GLU A 272 1.80 44.42 53.93
CA GLU A 272 1.36 45.10 55.17
C GLU A 272 0.21 44.33 55.86
N GLY A 273 -0.69 43.69 55.11
CA GLY A 273 -1.77 42.87 55.67
C GLY A 273 -1.33 41.49 56.17
N GLU A 274 -0.31 40.88 55.58
CA GLU A 274 0.32 39.65 56.09
C GLU A 274 1.22 39.94 57.29
N GLU A 275 1.98 41.04 57.30
CA GLU A 275 2.80 41.47 58.45
C GLU A 275 1.91 41.86 59.66
N GLU A 276 0.80 42.56 59.45
CA GLU A 276 -0.16 42.85 60.54
C GLU A 276 -0.84 41.56 61.07
N HIS A 277 -1.07 40.56 60.21
CA HIS A 277 -1.66 39.27 60.63
C HIS A 277 -0.62 38.35 61.31
N GLU A 278 0.66 38.42 60.96
CA GLU A 278 1.75 37.74 61.67
C GLU A 278 2.04 38.40 63.03
N GLU A 279 2.00 39.73 63.13
CA GLU A 279 2.17 40.43 64.42
C GLU A 279 0.97 40.26 65.39
N GLU A 280 -0.25 40.08 64.88
CA GLU A 280 -1.40 39.70 65.72
C GLU A 280 -1.32 38.23 66.19
N ALA A 281 -0.76 37.32 65.36
CA ALA A 281 -0.57 35.92 65.74
C ALA A 281 0.57 35.70 66.75
N GLU A 282 1.65 36.48 66.68
CA GLU A 282 2.75 36.42 67.68
C GLU A 282 2.36 37.03 69.04
N ASN A 283 1.35 37.92 69.10
CA ASN A 283 0.86 38.49 70.37
C ASN A 283 -0.19 37.63 71.09
N GLU A 284 -0.74 36.58 70.46
CA GLU A 284 -1.68 35.65 71.11
C GLU A 284 -0.99 34.43 71.76
N GLU A 285 0.32 34.21 71.58
CA GLU A 285 1.05 33.07 72.18
C GLU A 285 1.72 33.36 73.54
N ASP A 286 1.62 34.58 74.09
CA ASP A 286 2.38 35.02 75.29
C ASP A 286 1.54 35.35 76.54
N ASP A 287 0.30 34.84 76.65
CA ASP A 287 -0.53 34.91 77.87
C ASP A 287 -0.89 33.50 78.41
N ASP A 288 0.06 32.84 79.09
CA ASP A 288 -0.15 31.69 80.00
C ASP A 288 0.81 31.72 81.22
#